data_AF-A0A183HXK4-F1
#
_entry.id   AF-A0A183HXK4-F1
#
_cell.length_a   1.000
_cell.length_b   1.000
_cell.length_c   1.000
_cell.angle_alpha   90.00
_cell.angle_beta   90.00
_cell.angle_gamma   90.00
#
_symmetry.space_group_name_H-M   'P 1'
#
loop_
_entity.id
_entity.type
_entity.pdbx_description
1 polymer ?
#
loop_
_entity_poly.entity_id
_entity_poly.type
_entity_poly.pdbx_seq_one_letter_code
_entity_poly.pdbx_strand_id
1 'polypeptide(L)'
;MKYLTTIRKESVECNEMTRTENDIPVLCKINVENNLCTVVYVSYREFEVMENFEYFRPCKIHFFSPIESNQRLVSTQNAYPYGISPYFSKNFTIPDGNDNNSWLLITLSDMFDIVNELKVDKFFLDLDGGEWDVFPALLETVRFKNTVVELDLRARFWIGEDNANYR
;
A
#
# COMPACT_ATOMS: atom_id res chain seq x y z
N MET A 1 2.43 -12.10 12.18
CA MET A 1 2.56 -10.73 11.62
C MET A 1 1.88 -9.74 12.56
N LYS A 2 2.48 -8.56 12.75
CA LYS A 2 1.92 -7.47 13.56
C LYS A 2 1.93 -6.21 12.70
N TYR A 3 0.82 -5.47 12.67
CA TYR A 3 0.71 -4.19 11.99
C TYR A 3 1.09 -3.07 12.95
N LEU A 4 1.81 -2.08 12.45
CA LEU A 4 2.09 -0.84 13.18
C LEU A 4 1.14 0.23 12.63
N THR A 5 0.22 0.68 13.48
CA THR A 5 -0.69 1.80 13.19
C THR A 5 -0.36 2.96 14.12
N THR A 6 -0.45 4.19 13.60
CA THR A 6 -0.23 5.42 14.39
C THR A 6 -1.57 5.87 14.98
N ILE A 7 -1.87 5.42 16.20
CA ILE A 7 -3.20 5.58 16.82
C ILE A 7 -3.37 6.99 17.39
N ARG A 8 -4.38 7.73 16.90
CA ARG A 8 -5.03 8.81 17.67
C ARG A 8 -6.09 8.18 18.58
N LYS A 9 -6.16 8.65 19.83
CA LYS A 9 -6.89 8.08 20.97
C LYS A 9 -8.43 7.97 20.83
N GLU A 10 -9.01 8.30 19.69
CA GLU A 10 -10.46 8.35 19.45
C GLU A 10 -10.97 7.34 18.40
N SER A 11 -10.11 6.53 17.77
CA SER A 11 -10.58 5.47 16.87
C SER A 11 -10.98 4.21 17.65
N VAL A 12 -12.28 4.08 17.91
CA VAL A 12 -12.91 2.84 18.38
C VAL A 12 -12.92 1.84 17.21
N GLU A 13 -12.52 0.58 17.47
CA GLU A 13 -12.61 -0.62 16.59
C GLU A 13 -11.43 -1.00 15.65
N CYS A 14 -10.25 -1.28 16.21
CA CYS A 14 -9.18 -2.02 15.50
C CYS A 14 -8.62 -3.22 16.31
N ASN A 15 -9.47 -3.99 16.99
CA ASN A 15 -8.99 -5.06 17.89
C ASN A 15 -9.14 -6.50 17.37
N GLU A 16 -9.83 -6.74 16.25
CA GLU A 16 -10.00 -8.11 15.72
C GLU A 16 -9.48 -8.25 14.28
N MET A 17 -8.32 -8.88 14.14
CA MET A 17 -7.84 -9.42 12.87
C MET A 17 -8.50 -10.79 12.64
N THR A 18 -9.55 -10.85 11.83
CA THR A 18 -9.99 -12.13 11.25
C THR A 18 -8.97 -12.55 10.19
N ARG A 19 -8.34 -13.71 10.38
CA ARG A 19 -7.52 -14.33 9.34
C ARG A 19 -8.47 -14.77 8.21
N THR A 20 -8.44 -14.10 7.08
CA THR A 20 -8.97 -14.67 5.83
C THR A 20 -7.95 -15.68 5.29
N GLU A 21 -8.43 -16.67 4.53
CA GLU A 21 -7.61 -17.77 3.96
C GLU A 21 -6.40 -17.26 3.14
N ASN A 22 -6.42 -16.00 2.73
CA ASN A 22 -5.38 -15.38 1.93
C ASN A 22 -4.38 -14.53 2.72
N ASP A 23 -4.34 -14.53 4.07
CA ASP A 23 -3.35 -13.74 4.85
C ASP A 23 -3.31 -12.23 4.49
N ILE A 24 -4.38 -11.72 3.90
CA ILE A 24 -4.57 -10.29 3.68
C ILE A 24 -5.12 -9.77 4.99
N PRO A 25 -4.47 -8.79 5.61
CA PRO A 25 -5.08 -8.20 6.79
C PRO A 25 -6.47 -7.70 6.42
N VAL A 26 -7.46 -8.15 7.18
CA VAL A 26 -8.72 -7.45 7.29
C VAL A 26 -8.36 -6.12 7.97
N LEU A 27 -7.98 -5.14 7.15
CA LEU A 27 -7.65 -3.82 7.60
C LEU A 27 -8.96 -3.18 8.03
N CYS A 28 -8.95 -2.61 9.24
CA CYS A 28 -10.15 -2.26 10.00
C CYS A 28 -11.19 -1.57 9.12
N LYS A 29 -12.46 -1.98 9.28
CA LYS A 29 -13.59 -1.26 8.69
C LYS A 29 -13.48 0.19 9.10
N ILE A 30 -13.32 1.07 8.12
CA ILE A 30 -13.30 2.50 8.37
C ILE A 30 -14.73 2.86 8.74
N ASN A 31 -14.96 3.24 9.99
CA ASN A 31 -16.27 3.67 10.47
C ASN A 31 -16.53 5.09 9.95
N VAL A 32 -16.89 5.21 8.68
CA VAL A 32 -17.14 6.51 8.05
C VAL A 32 -18.59 6.88 8.30
N GLU A 33 -18.86 7.58 9.40
CA GLU A 33 -20.22 7.98 9.78
C GLU A 33 -20.90 8.92 8.77
N ASN A 34 -20.18 9.53 7.82
CA ASN A 34 -20.73 10.21 6.65
C ASN A 34 -19.58 10.57 5.67
N ASN A 35 -19.80 10.34 4.37
CA ASN A 35 -19.01 10.75 3.19
C ASN A 35 -17.95 9.78 2.61
N LEU A 36 -17.78 9.93 1.30
CA LEU A 36 -16.79 9.29 0.44
C LEU A 36 -15.41 9.23 1.11
N CYS A 37 -14.88 8.04 1.27
CA CYS A 37 -13.54 7.79 1.79
C CYS A 37 -12.60 7.40 0.65
N THR A 38 -11.34 7.83 0.71
CA THR A 38 -10.31 7.50 -0.29
C THR A 38 -9.23 6.65 0.33
N VAL A 39 -8.99 5.48 -0.25
CA VAL A 39 -7.93 4.54 0.15
C VAL A 39 -6.93 4.39 -0.98
N VAL A 40 -5.65 4.58 -0.69
CA VAL A 40 -4.56 4.18 -1.59
C VAL A 40 -3.94 2.90 -1.04
N TYR A 41 -3.90 1.86 -1.86
CA TYR A 41 -3.36 0.55 -1.48
C TYR A 41 -2.23 0.17 -2.42
N VAL A 42 -1.02 0.03 -1.89
CA VAL A 42 0.16 -0.39 -2.65
C VAL A 42 0.56 -1.80 -2.22
N SER A 43 0.61 -2.73 -3.18
CA SER A 43 0.92 -4.13 -2.90
C SER A 43 1.93 -4.73 -3.86
N TYR A 44 2.94 -5.41 -3.33
CA TYR A 44 3.84 -6.30 -4.08
C TYR A 44 3.53 -7.78 -3.83
N ARG A 45 2.35 -8.06 -3.30
CA ARG A 45 1.89 -9.42 -3.11
C ARG A 45 0.95 -9.83 -4.23
N GLU A 46 1.09 -11.06 -4.71
CA GLU A 46 0.09 -11.65 -5.58
C GLU A 46 -1.20 -11.94 -4.78
N PHE A 47 -2.34 -11.60 -5.38
CA PHE A 47 -3.66 -11.88 -4.83
C PHE A 47 -4.28 -13.04 -5.61
N GLU A 48 -4.89 -13.99 -4.91
CA GLU A 48 -5.63 -15.08 -5.56
C GLU A 48 -7.12 -14.74 -5.76
N VAL A 49 -7.69 -13.90 -4.89
CA VAL A 49 -9.13 -13.59 -4.88
C VAL A 49 -9.41 -12.13 -4.49
N MET A 50 -10.41 -11.51 -5.14
CA MET A 50 -10.76 -10.09 -5.04
C MET A 50 -11.64 -9.67 -3.85
N GLU A 51 -12.24 -10.62 -3.15
CA GLU A 51 -13.19 -10.36 -2.05
C GLU A 51 -12.58 -9.50 -0.92
N ASN A 52 -11.25 -9.35 -0.90
CA ASN A 52 -10.52 -8.54 0.08
C ASN A 52 -10.73 -7.03 -0.04
N PHE A 53 -11.19 -6.52 -1.19
CA PHE A 53 -11.46 -5.09 -1.35
C PHE A 53 -12.90 -4.68 -0.98
N GLU A 54 -13.82 -5.64 -0.85
CA GLU A 54 -15.21 -5.36 -0.47
C GLU A 54 -15.33 -4.82 0.97
N TYR A 55 -14.34 -5.11 1.82
CA TYR A 55 -14.26 -4.62 3.20
C TYR A 55 -14.02 -3.11 3.30
N PHE A 56 -13.53 -2.47 2.23
CA PHE A 56 -13.33 -1.02 2.21
C PHE A 56 -14.59 -0.25 1.79
N ARG A 57 -15.72 -0.89 1.44
CA ARG A 57 -16.93 -0.15 1.07
C ARG A 57 -17.43 0.70 2.26
N PRO A 58 -17.80 1.98 2.03
CA PRO A 58 -18.05 2.65 0.75
C PRO A 58 -16.86 3.44 0.14
N CYS A 59 -15.60 3.16 0.51
CA CYS A 59 -14.44 3.91 0.03
C CYS A 59 -14.13 3.70 -1.47
N LYS A 60 -13.63 4.76 -2.11
CA LYS A 60 -12.95 4.72 -3.40
C LYS A 60 -11.52 4.22 -3.17
N ILE A 61 -11.18 3.13 -3.84
CA ILE A 61 -9.87 2.48 -3.71
C ILE A 61 -9.04 2.81 -4.94
N HIS A 62 -7.80 3.23 -4.73
CA HIS A 62 -6.75 3.35 -5.73
C HIS A 62 -5.69 2.30 -5.45
N PHE A 63 -5.60 1.30 -6.33
CA PHE A 63 -4.77 0.14 -6.13
C PHE A 63 -3.52 0.19 -7.02
N PHE A 64 -2.35 0.15 -6.41
CA PHE A 64 -1.06 0.17 -7.09
C PHE A 64 -0.35 -1.16 -6.89
N SER A 65 -0.03 -1.84 -7.99
CA SER A 65 0.69 -3.10 -7.95
C SER A 65 1.44 -3.31 -9.26
N PRO A 66 2.76 -3.51 -9.25
CA PRO A 66 3.51 -3.83 -10.45
C PRO A 66 3.28 -5.28 -10.94
N ILE A 67 2.66 -6.14 -10.12
CA ILE A 67 2.33 -7.53 -10.48
C ILE A 67 1.18 -7.57 -11.48
N GLU A 68 1.41 -8.23 -12.63
CA GLU A 68 0.46 -8.28 -13.74
C GLU A 68 -0.83 -9.05 -13.41
N SER A 69 -0.73 -10.17 -12.68
CA SER A 69 -1.89 -10.98 -12.31
C SER A 69 -2.89 -10.19 -11.46
N ASN A 70 -2.39 -9.29 -10.59
CA ASN A 70 -3.23 -8.41 -9.80
C ASN A 70 -4.05 -7.44 -10.67
N GLN A 71 -3.51 -6.97 -11.79
CA GLN A 71 -4.23 -6.07 -12.70
C GLN A 71 -5.43 -6.76 -13.37
N ARG A 72 -5.31 -8.06 -13.64
CA ARG A 72 -6.38 -8.87 -14.26
C ARG A 72 -7.52 -9.18 -13.28
N LEU A 73 -7.19 -9.22 -12.00
CA LEU A 73 -8.16 -9.52 -10.95
C LEU A 73 -8.97 -8.27 -10.57
N VAL A 74 -8.34 -7.10 -10.59
CA VAL A 74 -8.97 -5.86 -10.14
C VAL A 74 -9.82 -5.25 -11.26
N SER A 75 -11.15 -5.46 -11.19
CA SER A 75 -12.12 -4.83 -12.11
C SER A 75 -12.40 -3.34 -11.81
N THR A 76 -11.72 -2.75 -10.82
CA THR A 76 -11.90 -1.34 -10.47
C THR A 76 -11.15 -0.44 -11.45
N GLN A 77 -11.80 0.67 -11.86
CA GLN A 77 -11.22 1.68 -12.76
C GLN A 77 -9.93 2.35 -12.24
N ASN A 78 -9.53 2.10 -10.99
CA ASN A 78 -8.39 2.74 -10.33
C ASN A 78 -7.28 1.73 -9.97
N ALA A 79 -7.06 0.72 -10.82
CA ALA A 79 -5.92 -0.18 -10.72
C ALA A 79 -4.77 0.33 -11.59
N TYR A 80 -3.57 0.40 -11.02
CA TYR A 80 -2.40 0.96 -11.69
C TYR A 80 -1.22 0.00 -11.62
N PRO A 81 -0.55 -0.28 -12.75
CA PRO A 81 0.53 -1.25 -12.86
C PRO A 81 1.89 -0.66 -12.43
N TYR A 82 1.92 0.03 -11.29
CA TYR A 82 3.12 0.69 -10.79
C TYR A 82 3.40 0.26 -9.36
N GLY A 83 4.69 0.16 -9.04
CA GLY A 83 5.15 0.15 -7.65
C GLY A 83 5.60 1.52 -7.19
N ILE A 84 5.97 1.61 -5.92
CA ILE A 84 6.45 2.82 -5.27
C ILE A 84 7.98 2.88 -5.33
N SER A 85 8.50 4.03 -5.75
CA SER A 85 9.92 4.32 -5.74
C SER A 85 10.39 4.64 -4.31
N PRO A 86 11.48 4.01 -3.80
CA PRO A 86 12.19 4.47 -2.61
C PRO A 86 12.81 5.86 -2.71
N TYR A 87 12.87 6.46 -3.91
CA TYR A 87 13.39 7.81 -4.11
C TYR A 87 12.26 8.81 -4.30
N PHE A 88 12.34 9.95 -3.61
CA PHE A 88 11.33 11.01 -3.71
C PHE A 88 11.28 11.71 -5.08
N SER A 89 12.38 11.64 -5.86
CA SER A 89 12.56 12.45 -7.08
C SER A 89 12.81 11.64 -8.35
N LYS A 90 12.83 10.31 -8.27
CA LYS A 90 13.24 9.47 -9.40
C LYS A 90 12.37 8.23 -9.55
N ASN A 91 11.86 8.05 -10.76
CA ASN A 91 11.26 6.80 -11.20
C ASN A 91 12.36 5.85 -11.68
N PHE A 92 12.18 4.56 -11.45
CA PHE A 92 13.14 3.57 -11.92
C PHE A 92 12.47 2.24 -12.21
N THR A 93 13.19 1.45 -13.00
CA THR A 93 12.73 0.17 -13.47
C THR A 93 13.56 -0.91 -12.78
N ILE A 94 12.90 -1.91 -12.20
CA ILE A 94 13.55 -3.09 -11.62
C ILE A 94 13.23 -4.30 -12.49
N PRO A 95 14.19 -5.18 -12.81
CA PRO A 95 13.91 -6.47 -13.42
C PRO A 95 13.12 -7.36 -12.44
N ASP A 96 12.00 -7.94 -12.89
CA ASP A 96 11.08 -8.78 -12.08
C ASP A 96 11.62 -10.20 -11.79
N GLY A 97 12.95 -10.38 -11.80
CA GLY A 97 13.58 -11.71 -11.68
C GLY A 97 13.26 -12.72 -12.80
N ASN A 98 12.34 -12.38 -13.71
CA ASN A 98 11.92 -13.14 -14.88
C ASN A 98 12.21 -12.30 -16.13
N ASP A 99 13.02 -12.81 -17.06
CA ASP A 99 13.79 -12.05 -18.06
C ASP A 99 12.97 -11.15 -19.03
N ASN A 100 11.64 -11.18 -19.00
CA ASN A 100 10.78 -10.40 -19.90
C ASN A 100 9.92 -9.33 -19.22
N ASN A 101 9.84 -9.30 -17.88
CA ASN A 101 9.00 -8.34 -17.18
C ASN A 101 9.85 -7.42 -16.30
N SER A 102 9.54 -6.12 -16.36
CA SER A 102 10.24 -5.11 -15.58
C SER A 102 9.22 -4.25 -14.86
N TRP A 103 9.39 -4.10 -13.55
CA TRP A 103 8.52 -3.29 -12.72
C TRP A 103 8.90 -1.83 -12.84
N LEU A 104 7.93 -0.98 -13.16
CA LEU A 104 8.09 0.46 -13.09
C LEU A 104 7.70 0.95 -11.69
N LEU A 105 8.67 1.52 -10.99
CA LEU A 105 8.48 2.17 -9.71
C LEU A 105 8.41 3.68 -9.90
N ILE A 106 7.30 4.27 -9.47
CA ILE A 106 7.02 5.70 -9.61
C ILE A 106 7.13 6.42 -8.28
N THR A 107 7.47 7.71 -8.32
CA THR A 107 7.54 8.53 -7.11
C THR A 107 6.16 8.68 -6.47
N LEU A 108 6.13 8.91 -5.15
CA LEU A 108 4.90 9.25 -4.45
C LEU A 108 4.19 10.46 -5.04
N SER A 109 4.95 11.45 -5.53
CA SER A 109 4.40 12.63 -6.21
C SER A 109 3.57 12.22 -7.42
N ASP A 110 4.13 11.37 -8.29
CA ASP A 110 3.43 10.85 -9.47
C ASP A 110 2.21 10.00 -9.08
N MET A 111 2.30 9.20 -8.02
CA MET A 111 1.16 8.44 -7.50
C MET A 111 0.02 9.38 -7.08
N PHE A 112 0.32 10.47 -6.37
CA PHE A 112 -0.69 11.45 -5.96
C PHE A 112 -1.24 12.27 -7.13
N ASP A 113 -0.46 12.49 -8.19
CA ASP A 113 -0.95 13.09 -9.43
C ASP A 113 -1.95 12.18 -10.15
N ILE A 114 -1.71 10.86 -10.14
CA ILE A 114 -2.64 9.86 -10.68
C ILE A 114 -3.92 9.75 -9.84
N VAL A 115 -3.78 9.66 -8.51
CA VAL A 115 -4.92 9.57 -7.58
C VAL A 115 -5.77 10.83 -7.67
N ASN A 116 -5.13 12.00 -7.72
CA ASN A 116 -5.76 13.31 -7.85
C ASN A 116 -6.88 13.58 -6.81
N GLU A 117 -6.65 13.16 -5.57
CA GLU A 117 -7.57 13.39 -4.45
C GLU A 117 -6.97 14.43 -3.49
N LEU A 118 -7.82 15.31 -2.95
CA LEU A 118 -7.40 16.33 -1.97
C LEU A 118 -7.05 15.72 -0.61
N LYS A 119 -7.66 14.58 -0.31
CA LYS A 119 -7.51 13.85 0.95
C LYS A 119 -7.47 12.35 0.67
N VAL A 120 -6.52 11.66 1.28
CA VAL A 120 -6.44 10.21 1.34
C VAL A 120 -6.61 9.82 2.80
N ASP A 121 -7.74 9.20 3.12
CA ASP A 121 -8.04 8.79 4.49
C ASP A 121 -7.06 7.72 4.96
N LYS A 122 -6.68 6.81 4.05
CA LYS A 122 -5.77 5.73 4.39
C LYS A 122 -4.83 5.36 3.26
N PHE A 123 -3.55 5.22 3.61
CA PHE A 123 -2.49 4.78 2.71
C PHE A 123 -1.91 3.47 3.24
N PHE A 124 -1.99 2.41 2.44
CA PHE A 124 -1.53 1.07 2.80
C PHE A 124 -0.28 0.69 2.03
N LEU A 125 0.70 0.14 2.74
CA LEU A 125 1.91 -0.45 2.16
C LEU A 125 2.05 -1.92 2.57
N ASP A 126 1.95 -2.81 1.59
CA ASP A 126 2.29 -4.24 1.65
C ASP A 126 3.32 -4.53 0.55
N LEU A 127 4.58 -4.20 0.81
CA LEU A 127 5.68 -4.23 -0.16
C LEU A 127 6.56 -5.47 0.00
N ASP A 128 6.03 -6.54 0.60
CA ASP A 128 6.72 -7.82 0.81
C ASP A 128 8.08 -7.69 1.55
N GLY A 129 8.24 -6.69 2.43
CA GLY A 129 9.49 -6.40 3.14
C GLY A 129 10.21 -5.12 2.69
N GLY A 130 9.81 -4.53 1.56
CA GLY A 130 10.34 -3.26 1.05
C GLY A 130 9.78 -2.02 1.76
N GLU A 131 8.97 -2.15 2.81
CA GLU A 131 8.33 -1.01 3.49
C GLU A 131 9.36 -0.05 4.10
N TRP A 132 10.52 -0.57 4.53
CA TRP A 132 11.59 0.23 5.10
C TRP A 132 12.32 1.08 4.07
N ASP A 133 12.47 0.58 2.84
CA ASP A 133 13.25 1.26 1.80
C ASP A 133 12.52 2.49 1.26
N VAL A 134 11.18 2.49 1.32
CA VAL A 134 10.35 3.63 0.88
C VAL A 134 10.13 4.67 1.97
N PHE A 135 10.52 4.37 3.21
CA PHE A 135 10.29 5.26 4.35
C PHE A 135 10.91 6.66 4.17
N PRO A 136 12.15 6.82 3.66
CA PRO A 136 12.71 8.13 3.35
C PRO A 136 11.84 8.93 2.36
N ALA A 137 11.37 8.30 1.28
CA ALA A 137 10.52 8.96 0.30
C ALA A 137 9.18 9.44 0.90
N LEU A 138 8.56 8.65 1.79
CA LEU A 138 7.35 9.05 2.52
C LEU A 138 7.59 10.31 3.37
N LEU A 139 8.75 10.37 4.04
CA LEU A 139 9.14 11.52 4.87
C LEU A 139 9.50 12.76 4.05
N GLU A 140 10.07 12.60 2.87
CA GLU A 140 10.49 13.74 2.04
C GLU A 140 9.36 14.31 1.18
N THR A 141 8.33 13.50 0.88
CA THR A 141 7.20 13.94 0.06
C THR A 141 6.23 14.81 0.85
N VAL A 142 6.34 16.13 0.72
CA VAL A 142 5.48 17.11 1.42
C VAL A 142 3.99 16.85 1.17
N ARG A 143 3.62 16.49 -0.06
CA ARG A 143 2.24 16.18 -0.43
C ARG A 143 1.68 14.99 0.34
N PHE A 144 2.49 13.94 0.53
CA PHE A 144 2.10 12.77 1.33
C PHE A 144 1.67 13.19 2.75
N LYS A 145 2.51 14.01 3.41
CA LYS A 145 2.26 14.50 4.78
C LYS A 145 0.98 15.34 4.92
N ASN A 146 0.61 16.06 3.86
CA ASN A 146 -0.54 16.96 3.89
C ASN A 146 -1.84 16.29 3.44
N THR A 147 -1.75 15.25 2.62
CA THR A 147 -2.90 14.59 1.99
C THR A 147 -3.32 13.32 2.74
N VAL A 148 -2.37 12.56 3.30
CA VAL A 148 -2.63 11.27 3.95
C VAL A 148 -2.95 11.46 5.43
N VAL A 149 -4.07 10.91 5.89
CA VAL A 149 -4.47 10.95 7.31
C VAL A 149 -3.85 9.79 8.09
N GLU A 150 -3.97 8.57 7.59
CA GLU A 150 -3.44 7.36 8.23
C GLU A 150 -2.52 6.58 7.28
N LEU A 151 -1.42 6.08 7.83
CA LEU A 151 -0.48 5.18 7.16
C LEU A 151 -0.46 3.85 7.90
N ASP A 152 -0.79 2.78 7.17
CA ASP A 152 -0.75 1.41 7.66
C ASP A 152 0.32 0.62 6.89
N LEU A 153 1.22 -0.01 7.65
CA LEU A 153 2.36 -0.74 7.10
C LEU A 153 2.30 -2.21 7.51
N ARG A 154 2.53 -3.11 6.56
CA ARG A 154 2.82 -4.52 6.82
C ARG A 154 4.31 -4.78 6.90
N ALA A 155 4.97 -4.22 7.90
CA ALA A 155 6.41 -4.43 8.07
C ALA A 155 6.72 -5.89 8.42
N ARG A 156 7.59 -6.54 7.64
CA ARG A 156 8.21 -7.82 7.99
C ARG A 156 9.56 -7.56 8.64
N PHE A 157 9.71 -7.98 9.90
CA PHE A 157 10.99 -7.96 10.59
C PHE A 157 11.63 -9.34 10.48
N TRP A 158 12.71 -9.44 9.70
CA TRP A 158 13.57 -10.61 9.68
C TRP A 158 14.44 -10.58 10.95
N ILE A 159 14.00 -11.26 12.01
CA ILE A 159 14.80 -11.44 13.22
C ILE A 159 15.77 -12.59 12.93
N GLY A 160 16.92 -12.31 12.29
CA GLY A 160 17.92 -13.37 12.06
C GLY A 160 19.07 -13.12 11.09
N GLU A 161 19.16 -12.02 10.35
CA GLU A 161 20.29 -11.81 9.42
C GLU A 161 21.37 -10.87 9.96
N ASP A 162 22.18 -11.43 10.86
CA ASP A 162 23.61 -11.08 10.98
C ASP A 162 24.41 -11.77 9.85
N ASN A 163 23.91 -11.74 8.60
CA ASN A 163 24.58 -12.34 7.45
C ASN A 163 24.68 -11.34 6.29
N ALA A 164 25.66 -10.44 6.45
CA ALA A 164 26.66 -10.02 5.45
C ALA A 164 26.25 -9.52 4.04
N ASN A 165 24.99 -9.54 3.61
CA ASN A 165 24.58 -9.01 2.31
C ASN A 165 23.45 -7.99 2.51
N TYR A 166 23.77 -6.93 3.23
CA TYR A 166 22.92 -5.75 3.32
C TYR A 166 22.85 -5.05 1.96
N ARG A 167 21.62 -4.83 1.49
CA ARG A 167 21.12 -3.63 0.80
C ARG A 167 21.69 -3.30 -0.59
#